data_AF-A0A6M8HL34-F1
#
_entry.id   AF-A0A6M8HL34-F1
#
_cell.length_a   1.000
_cell.length_b   1.000
_cell.length_c   1.000
_cell.angle_alpha   90.00
_cell.angle_beta   90.00
_cell.angle_gamma   90.00
#
_symmetry.space_group_name_H-M   'P 1'
#
loop_
_entity.id
_entity.type
_entity.pdbx_description
1 polymer ?
#
loop_
_entity_poly.entity_id
_entity_poly.type
_entity_poly.pdbx_seq_one_letter_code
_entity_poly.pdbx_strand_id
1 'polypeptide(L)'
;MATIFDKIPGMNAASLQQLVDNARARPGNPQSEGVIEAATSALETLKLNVATSKAAGKAAIKNRYADEPLAKAFEAALKDRPPTDAQLRRLQLIHENPGRDEDKLADLAGDKDAAAFNLWISALCRDRADYLPPPKIAALRKQPQWSDLICEIVPKIDAVGRKTHGWTLRPEAEVAMRRLGLLKPKRA
;
A
#
# COMPACT_ATOMS: atom_id res chain seq x y z
N MET A 1 -32.05 5.53 -35.11
CA MET A 1 -30.71 6.01 -34.72
C MET A 1 -30.53 5.73 -33.24
N ALA A 2 -29.41 5.15 -32.81
CA ALA A 2 -29.12 4.98 -31.38
C ALA A 2 -28.87 6.35 -30.74
N THR A 3 -29.57 6.64 -29.65
CA THR A 3 -29.41 7.85 -28.86
C THR A 3 -28.11 7.81 -28.06
N ILE A 4 -27.69 8.95 -27.49
CA ILE A 4 -26.53 8.98 -26.60
C ILE A 4 -26.74 8.11 -25.35
N PHE A 5 -27.99 8.02 -24.87
CA PHE A 5 -28.38 7.19 -23.72
C PHE A 5 -28.14 5.70 -23.97
N ASP A 6 -28.35 5.23 -25.20
CA ASP A 6 -28.11 3.83 -25.58
C ASP A 6 -26.62 3.45 -25.54
N LYS A 7 -25.73 4.45 -25.58
CA LYS A 7 -24.27 4.22 -25.60
C LYS A 7 -23.65 4.29 -24.20
N ILE A 8 -24.27 4.97 -23.24
CA ILE A 8 -23.74 5.19 -21.88
C ILE A 8 -23.34 3.88 -21.17
N PRO A 9 -24.13 2.79 -21.20
CA PRO A 9 -23.78 1.54 -20.52
C PRO A 9 -22.47 0.87 -21.02
N GLY A 10 -22.06 1.15 -22.26
CA GLY A 10 -20.82 0.60 -22.85
C GLY A 10 -19.60 1.51 -22.74
N MET A 11 -19.74 2.70 -22.16
CA MET A 11 -18.64 3.67 -22.05
C MET A 11 -17.72 3.36 -20.87
N ASN A 12 -16.43 3.59 -21.04
CA ASN A 12 -15.47 3.54 -19.93
C ASN A 12 -15.54 4.82 -19.08
N ALA A 13 -14.88 4.81 -17.91
CA ALA A 13 -14.92 5.92 -16.96
C ALA A 13 -14.43 7.26 -17.53
N ALA A 14 -13.40 7.24 -18.38
CA ALA A 14 -12.87 8.46 -19.00
C ALA A 14 -13.87 9.06 -20.00
N SER A 15 -14.50 8.21 -20.82
CA SER A 15 -15.54 8.62 -21.77
C SER A 15 -16.79 9.16 -21.07
N LEU A 16 -17.21 8.55 -19.96
CA LEU A 16 -18.33 9.03 -19.14
C LEU A 16 -18.02 10.39 -18.50
N GLN A 17 -16.80 10.56 -17.97
CA GLN A 17 -16.38 11.83 -17.38
C GLN A 17 -16.35 12.94 -18.44
N GLN A 18 -15.80 12.67 -19.62
CA GLN A 18 -15.80 13.61 -20.74
C GLN A 18 -17.22 13.98 -21.18
N LEU A 19 -18.17 13.03 -21.14
CA LEU A 19 -19.57 13.28 -21.47
C LEU A 19 -20.23 14.25 -20.47
N VAL A 20 -19.96 14.06 -19.18
CA VAL A 20 -20.41 14.96 -18.11
C VAL A 20 -19.84 16.36 -18.30
N ASP A 21 -18.55 16.46 -18.56
CA ASP A 21 -17.86 17.75 -18.73
C ASP A 21 -18.38 18.50 -19.96
N ASN A 22 -18.59 17.80 -21.08
CA ASN A 22 -19.17 18.36 -22.30
C ASN A 22 -20.62 18.82 -22.12
N ALA A 23 -21.43 18.08 -21.34
CA ALA A 23 -22.82 18.43 -21.07
C ALA A 23 -22.92 19.65 -20.13
N ARG A 24 -22.04 19.75 -19.13
CA ARG A 24 -21.93 20.91 -18.24
C ARG A 24 -21.52 22.18 -18.95
N ALA A 25 -20.72 22.08 -20.03
CA ALA A 25 -20.35 23.20 -20.87
C ALA A 25 -21.51 23.78 -21.71
N ARG A 26 -22.71 23.17 -21.68
CA ARG A 26 -23.91 23.61 -22.41
C ARG A 26 -25.11 23.77 -21.46
N PRO A 27 -25.09 24.78 -20.57
CA PRO A 27 -26.18 25.01 -19.62
C PRO A 27 -27.50 25.39 -20.32
N GLY A 28 -28.63 24.90 -19.81
CA GLY A 28 -29.98 25.25 -20.29
C GLY A 28 -30.59 24.32 -21.34
N ASN A 29 -29.92 23.22 -21.71
CA ASN A 29 -30.50 22.18 -22.55
C ASN A 29 -31.04 21.02 -21.68
N PRO A 30 -32.35 20.72 -21.67
CA PRO A 30 -32.94 19.62 -20.91
C PRO A 30 -32.31 18.26 -21.23
N GLN A 31 -31.82 18.08 -22.46
CA GLN A 31 -31.12 16.88 -22.88
C GLN A 31 -29.73 16.75 -22.23
N SER A 32 -29.08 17.88 -21.90
CA SER A 32 -27.81 17.89 -21.15
C SER A 32 -27.99 17.44 -19.71
N GLU A 33 -29.10 17.80 -19.05
CA GLU A 33 -29.37 17.39 -17.66
C GLU A 33 -29.55 15.88 -17.55
N GLY A 34 -30.39 15.29 -18.42
CA GLY A 34 -30.57 13.83 -18.45
C GLY A 34 -29.26 13.09 -18.78
N VAL A 35 -28.42 13.66 -19.66
CA VAL A 35 -27.11 13.10 -19.99
C VAL A 35 -26.14 13.16 -18.80
N ILE A 36 -26.14 14.27 -18.04
CA ILE A 36 -25.32 14.40 -16.81
C ILE A 36 -25.75 13.36 -15.78
N GLU A 37 -27.04 13.21 -15.52
CA GLU A 37 -27.56 12.24 -14.55
C GLU A 37 -27.21 10.81 -14.94
N ALA A 38 -27.52 10.41 -16.18
CA ALA A 38 -27.27 9.05 -16.67
C ALA A 38 -25.77 8.70 -16.69
N ALA A 39 -24.90 9.61 -17.14
CA ALA A 39 -23.46 9.36 -17.18
C ALA A 39 -22.83 9.36 -15.79
N THR A 40 -23.32 10.20 -14.86
CA THR A 40 -22.86 10.21 -13.47
C THR A 40 -23.25 8.90 -12.78
N SER A 41 -24.49 8.44 -12.93
CA SER A 41 -24.95 7.16 -12.38
C SER A 41 -24.16 5.96 -12.93
N ALA A 42 -23.88 5.96 -14.24
CA ALA A 42 -23.03 4.93 -14.85
C ALA A 42 -21.58 4.97 -14.30
N LEU A 43 -21.02 6.17 -14.09
CA LEU A 43 -19.69 6.34 -13.51
C LEU A 43 -19.63 5.81 -12.07
N GLU A 44 -20.64 6.11 -11.25
CA GLU A 44 -20.76 5.59 -9.88
C GLU A 44 -20.89 4.07 -9.86
N THR A 45 -21.70 3.50 -10.75
CA THR A 45 -21.85 2.05 -10.91
C THR A 45 -20.51 1.40 -11.28
N LEU A 46 -19.76 1.96 -12.24
CA LEU A 46 -18.43 1.47 -12.60
C LEU A 46 -17.45 1.54 -11.41
N LYS A 47 -17.46 2.66 -10.67
CA LYS A 47 -16.62 2.81 -9.46
C LYS A 47 -16.96 1.75 -8.41
N LEU A 48 -18.24 1.49 -8.17
CA LEU A 48 -18.71 0.48 -7.23
C LEU A 48 -18.31 -0.93 -7.67
N ASN A 49 -18.47 -1.26 -8.95
CA ASN A 49 -18.09 -2.55 -9.50
C ASN A 49 -16.58 -2.80 -9.40
N VAL A 50 -15.76 -1.79 -9.71
CA VAL A 50 -14.31 -1.85 -9.54
C VAL A 50 -13.94 -2.02 -8.06
N ALA A 51 -14.56 -1.25 -7.16
CA ALA A 51 -14.32 -1.37 -5.73
C ALA A 51 -14.67 -2.76 -5.19
N THR A 52 -15.81 -3.30 -5.60
CA THR A 52 -16.30 -4.63 -5.23
C THR A 52 -15.37 -5.73 -5.76
N SER A 53 -14.97 -5.65 -7.03
CA SER A 53 -14.02 -6.59 -7.64
C SER A 53 -12.65 -6.55 -6.95
N LYS A 54 -12.18 -5.35 -6.59
CA LYS A 54 -10.93 -5.17 -5.83
C LYS A 54 -11.06 -5.78 -4.43
N ALA A 55 -12.18 -5.58 -3.75
CA ALA A 55 -12.42 -6.18 -2.43
C ALA A 55 -12.47 -7.72 -2.50
N ALA A 56 -13.14 -8.28 -3.50
CA ALA A 56 -13.18 -9.72 -3.73
C ALA A 56 -11.79 -10.31 -4.02
N GLY A 57 -10.99 -9.64 -4.88
CA GLY A 57 -9.61 -10.04 -5.16
C GLY A 57 -8.73 -10.04 -3.91
N LYS A 58 -8.85 -9.02 -3.06
CA LYS A 58 -8.13 -8.95 -1.78
C LYS A 58 -8.52 -10.09 -0.83
N ALA A 59 -9.81 -10.38 -0.71
CA ALA A 59 -10.30 -11.48 0.12
C ALA A 59 -9.78 -12.84 -0.39
N ALA A 60 -9.75 -13.04 -1.71
CA ALA A 60 -9.21 -14.25 -2.33
C ALA A 60 -7.71 -14.44 -2.03
N ILE A 61 -6.90 -13.38 -2.13
CA ILE A 61 -5.47 -13.42 -1.77
C ILE A 61 -5.33 -13.78 -0.29
N LYS A 62 -6.07 -13.10 0.59
CA LYS A 62 -5.98 -13.35 2.03
C LYS A 62 -6.35 -14.78 2.40
N ASN A 63 -7.41 -15.32 1.81
CA ASN A 63 -7.83 -16.72 2.04
C ASN A 63 -6.78 -17.72 1.53
N ARG A 64 -6.15 -17.44 0.37
CA ARG A 64 -5.11 -18.30 -0.21
C ARG A 64 -3.88 -18.45 0.68
N TYR A 65 -3.51 -17.39 1.41
CA TYR A 65 -2.31 -17.37 2.26
C TYR A 65 -2.62 -17.45 3.75
N ALA A 66 -3.88 -17.70 4.14
CA ALA A 66 -4.29 -17.76 5.55
C ALA A 66 -3.56 -18.86 6.33
N ASP A 67 -3.37 -20.03 5.70
CA ASP A 67 -2.78 -21.22 6.31
C ASP A 67 -1.32 -21.46 5.87
N GLU A 68 -0.77 -20.57 5.04
CA GLU A 68 0.60 -20.70 4.55
C GLU A 68 1.61 -20.18 5.57
N PRO A 69 2.82 -20.75 5.64
CA PRO A 69 3.89 -20.19 6.47
C PRO A 69 4.13 -18.71 6.12
N LEU A 70 4.28 -17.86 7.14
CA LEU A 70 4.45 -16.41 6.98
C LEU A 70 5.54 -16.04 5.96
N ALA A 71 6.67 -16.76 5.96
CA ALA A 71 7.74 -16.54 4.98
C ALA A 71 7.27 -16.73 3.52
N LYS A 72 6.37 -17.67 3.25
CA LYS A 72 5.79 -17.89 1.91
C LYS A 72 4.81 -16.78 1.54
N ALA A 73 4.02 -16.30 2.51
CA ALA A 73 3.15 -15.15 2.31
C ALA A 73 3.96 -13.87 2.02
N PHE A 74 5.07 -13.63 2.73
CA PHE A 74 6.01 -12.54 2.41
C PHE A 74 6.63 -12.69 1.02
N GLU A 75 7.07 -13.89 0.65
CA GLU A 75 7.64 -14.15 -0.66
C GLU A 75 6.64 -13.82 -1.78
N ALA A 76 5.38 -14.26 -1.63
CA ALA A 76 4.31 -13.93 -2.56
C ALA A 76 4.03 -12.42 -2.62
N ALA A 77 3.98 -11.75 -1.46
CA ALA A 77 3.77 -10.31 -1.38
C ALA A 77 4.85 -9.51 -2.11
N LEU A 78 6.12 -9.94 -2.00
CA LEU A 78 7.26 -9.31 -2.65
C LEU A 78 7.36 -9.66 -4.15
N LYS A 79 6.82 -10.80 -4.60
CA LYS A 79 6.74 -11.15 -6.03
C LYS A 79 5.63 -10.37 -6.75
N ASP A 80 4.43 -10.33 -6.15
CA ASP A 80 3.28 -9.62 -6.73
C ASP A 80 3.47 -8.11 -6.69
N ARG A 81 4.08 -7.61 -5.62
CA ARG A 81 4.39 -6.19 -5.43
C ARG A 81 5.89 -6.07 -5.14
N PRO A 82 6.75 -6.09 -6.17
CA PRO A 82 8.19 -5.90 -5.98
C PRO A 82 8.51 -4.58 -5.29
N PRO A 83 9.45 -4.56 -4.33
CA PRO A 83 9.92 -3.31 -3.77
C PRO A 83 10.68 -2.51 -4.84
N THR A 84 10.54 -1.19 -4.82
CA THR A 84 11.37 -0.30 -5.65
C THR A 84 12.82 -0.34 -5.20
N ASP A 85 13.76 0.09 -6.05
CA ASP A 85 15.19 0.17 -5.66
C ASP A 85 15.41 0.99 -4.39
N ALA A 86 14.67 2.09 -4.23
CA ALA A 86 14.73 2.94 -3.05
C ALA A 86 14.19 2.24 -1.79
N GLN A 87 13.15 1.41 -1.95
CA GLN A 87 12.64 0.56 -0.87
C GLN A 87 13.65 -0.53 -0.51
N LEU A 88 14.24 -1.18 -1.52
CA LEU A 88 15.18 -2.27 -1.32
C LEU A 88 16.46 -1.79 -0.62
N ARG A 89 16.98 -0.60 -0.99
CA ARG A 89 18.13 0.02 -0.30
C ARG A 89 17.86 0.25 1.19
N ARG A 90 16.67 0.72 1.55
CA ARG A 90 16.30 0.93 2.97
C ARG A 90 16.11 -0.40 3.72
N LEU A 91 15.50 -1.41 3.08
CA LEU A 91 15.41 -2.75 3.68
C LEU A 91 16.80 -3.38 3.89
N GLN A 92 17.71 -3.20 2.93
CA GLN A 92 19.10 -3.61 3.06
C GLN A 92 19.79 -2.88 4.21
N LEU A 93 19.54 -1.57 4.37
CA LEU A 93 20.09 -0.79 5.48
C LEU A 93 19.64 -1.33 6.84
N ILE A 94 18.36 -1.66 7.00
CA ILE A 94 17.82 -2.29 8.22
C ILE A 94 18.47 -3.67 8.44
N HIS A 95 18.60 -4.47 7.37
CA HIS A 95 19.24 -5.78 7.44
C HIS A 95 20.68 -5.71 7.94
N GLU A 96 21.45 -4.73 7.45
CA GLU A 96 22.84 -4.49 7.83
C GLU A 96 22.98 -3.89 9.23
N ASN A 97 21.94 -3.23 9.75
CA ASN A 97 21.96 -2.51 11.01
C ASN A 97 20.80 -2.94 11.94
N PRO A 98 20.72 -4.21 12.37
CA PRO A 98 19.62 -4.71 13.17
C PRO A 98 19.54 -3.99 14.52
N GLY A 99 18.35 -3.52 14.88
CA GLY A 99 18.08 -2.82 16.14
C GLY A 99 18.74 -1.44 16.23
N ARG A 100 19.21 -0.89 15.11
CA ARG A 100 19.70 0.49 15.02
C ARG A 100 18.54 1.47 15.22
N ASP A 101 18.84 2.55 15.92
CA ASP A 101 17.90 3.63 16.21
C ASP A 101 17.34 4.27 14.93
N GLU A 102 16.04 4.63 14.96
CA GLU A 102 15.31 5.16 13.81
C GLU A 102 15.92 6.44 13.24
N ASP A 103 16.42 7.36 14.08
CA ASP A 103 17.02 8.61 13.61
C ASP A 103 18.30 8.30 12.84
N LYS A 104 19.12 7.38 13.36
CA LYS A 104 20.35 6.95 12.67
C LYS A 104 20.06 6.22 11.36
N LEU A 105 18.98 5.47 11.29
CA LEU A 105 18.56 4.80 10.05
C LEU A 105 18.04 5.81 9.03
N ALA A 106 17.29 6.83 9.46
CA ALA A 106 16.84 7.91 8.60
C ALA A 106 18.04 8.70 8.02
N ASP A 107 19.01 9.06 8.87
CA ASP A 107 20.24 9.73 8.45
C ASP A 107 21.00 8.92 7.38
N LEU A 108 21.20 7.62 7.63
CA LEU A 108 21.88 6.72 6.69
C LEU A 108 21.10 6.51 5.39
N ALA A 109 19.76 6.60 5.44
CA ALA A 109 18.91 6.54 4.27
C ALA A 109 18.83 7.86 3.49
N GLY A 110 19.38 8.96 4.04
CA GLY A 110 19.24 10.31 3.50
C GLY A 110 17.82 10.88 3.63
N ASP A 111 17.05 10.37 4.59
CA ASP A 111 15.71 10.86 4.89
C ASP A 111 15.77 12.12 5.77
N LYS A 112 14.76 12.98 5.64
CA LYS A 112 14.72 14.26 6.36
C LYS A 112 14.67 14.09 7.88
N ASP A 113 13.95 13.07 8.33
CA ASP A 113 13.72 12.76 9.74
C ASP A 113 13.23 11.30 9.90
N ALA A 114 13.21 10.80 11.14
CA ALA A 114 12.68 9.47 11.44
C ALA A 114 11.18 9.32 11.12
N ALA A 115 10.41 10.40 11.09
CA ALA A 115 8.99 10.33 10.73
C ALA A 115 8.81 9.95 9.25
N ALA A 116 9.63 10.50 8.35
CA ALA A 116 9.67 10.12 6.95
C ALA A 116 10.07 8.64 6.77
N PHE A 117 11.06 8.17 7.52
CA PHE A 117 11.48 6.76 7.50
C PHE A 117 10.35 5.82 7.97
N ASN A 118 9.64 6.18 9.05
CA ASN A 118 8.50 5.42 9.57
C ASN A 118 7.31 5.39 8.61
N LEU A 119 7.01 6.51 7.96
CA LEU A 119 5.97 6.58 6.93
C LEU A 119 6.31 5.68 5.75
N TRP A 120 7.58 5.62 5.36
CA TRP A 120 8.06 4.74 4.30
C TRP A 120 7.84 3.25 4.64
N ILE A 121 8.27 2.77 5.82
CA ILE A 121 8.02 1.37 6.23
C ILE A 121 6.52 1.09 6.25
N SER A 122 5.74 2.02 6.83
CA SER A 122 4.29 1.87 6.94
C SER A 122 3.62 1.76 5.57
N ALA A 123 4.04 2.55 4.59
CA ALA A 123 3.55 2.49 3.21
C ALA A 123 3.91 1.15 2.54
N LEU A 124 5.18 0.72 2.67
CA LEU A 124 5.65 -0.57 2.15
C LEU A 124 4.79 -1.74 2.67
N CYS A 125 4.50 -1.76 3.97
CA CYS A 125 3.68 -2.78 4.60
C CYS A 125 2.20 -2.68 4.20
N ARG A 126 1.62 -1.48 4.17
CA ARG A 126 0.22 -1.26 3.77
C ARG A 126 -0.02 -1.71 2.33
N ASP A 127 0.93 -1.44 1.44
CA ASP A 127 0.88 -1.88 0.04
C ASP A 127 0.90 -3.40 -0.09
N ARG A 128 1.20 -4.16 0.97
CA ARG A 128 1.22 -5.63 0.96
C ARG A 128 0.24 -6.25 1.96
N ALA A 129 -0.62 -5.44 2.55
CA ALA A 129 -1.56 -5.85 3.60
C ALA A 129 -2.49 -7.01 3.21
N ASP A 130 -2.74 -7.21 1.91
CA ASP A 130 -3.61 -8.27 1.43
C ASP A 130 -2.98 -9.68 1.59
N TYR A 131 -1.64 -9.76 1.68
CA TYR A 131 -0.87 -10.99 1.87
C TYR A 131 -0.45 -11.22 3.32
N LEU A 132 -0.34 -10.14 4.08
CA LEU A 132 0.28 -10.14 5.40
C LEU A 132 -0.77 -10.31 6.50
N PRO A 133 -0.38 -10.82 7.68
CA PRO A 133 -1.27 -10.84 8.83
C PRO A 133 -1.77 -9.44 9.17
N PRO A 134 -2.93 -9.31 9.83
CA PRO A 134 -3.42 -8.01 10.25
C PRO A 134 -2.40 -7.33 11.18
N PRO A 135 -2.14 -6.02 11.00
CA PRO A 135 -1.25 -5.29 11.88
C PRO A 135 -1.83 -5.21 13.29
N LYS A 136 -0.94 -5.13 14.28
CA LYS A 136 -1.35 -4.80 15.66
C LYS A 136 -1.96 -3.39 15.69
N ILE A 137 -2.87 -3.16 16.63
CA ILE A 137 -3.39 -1.82 16.88
C ILE A 137 -2.48 -1.12 17.89
N ALA A 138 -1.90 0.02 17.49
CA ALA A 138 -1.07 0.83 18.37
C ALA A 138 -1.91 1.35 19.56
N ALA A 139 -1.46 1.08 20.78
CA ALA A 139 -2.21 1.38 22.00
C ALA A 139 -2.59 2.87 22.14
N LEU A 140 -1.66 3.77 21.79
CA LEU A 140 -1.81 5.23 21.93
C LEU A 140 -2.75 5.84 20.88
N ARG A 141 -2.58 5.47 19.61
CA ARG A 141 -3.31 6.09 18.49
C ARG A 141 -4.57 5.35 18.09
N LYS A 142 -4.81 4.14 18.63
CA LYS A 142 -5.90 3.23 18.23
C LYS A 142 -5.94 2.99 16.72
N GLN A 143 -4.78 3.05 16.07
CA GLN A 143 -4.63 2.88 14.63
C GLN A 143 -3.75 1.65 14.32
N PRO A 144 -3.94 1.03 13.14
CA PRO A 144 -3.07 -0.03 12.67
C PRO A 144 -1.59 0.37 12.62
N GLN A 145 -0.74 -0.43 13.25
CA GLN A 145 0.72 -0.27 13.24
C GLN A 145 1.31 -1.10 12.09
N TRP A 146 1.24 -0.55 10.88
CA TRP A 146 1.69 -1.23 9.66
C TRP A 146 3.18 -1.55 9.66
N SER A 147 3.99 -0.70 10.27
CA SER A 147 5.45 -0.83 10.24
C SER A 147 5.99 -2.08 10.93
N ASP A 148 5.22 -2.70 11.85
CA ASP A 148 5.59 -3.95 12.55
C ASP A 148 5.35 -5.23 11.72
N LEU A 149 4.90 -5.11 10.44
CA LEU A 149 4.61 -6.28 9.61
C LEU A 149 5.85 -6.86 8.95
N ILE A 150 6.67 -6.04 8.28
CA ILE A 150 7.91 -6.49 7.62
C ILE A 150 9.13 -6.32 8.53
N CYS A 151 9.11 -5.27 9.36
CA CYS A 151 10.15 -4.96 10.32
C CYS A 151 9.61 -5.17 11.73
N GLU A 152 10.47 -5.54 12.68
CA GLU A 152 10.18 -5.57 14.09
C GLU A 152 10.68 -4.29 14.76
N ILE A 153 9.82 -3.74 15.63
CA ILE A 153 10.15 -2.59 16.47
C ILE A 153 10.96 -3.06 17.67
N VAL A 154 12.18 -2.56 17.80
CA VAL A 154 13.05 -2.80 18.95
C VAL A 154 12.98 -1.60 19.89
N PRO A 155 12.36 -1.69 21.08
CA PRO A 155 12.29 -0.57 22.01
C PRO A 155 13.69 -0.08 22.41
N LYS A 156 13.87 1.24 22.49
CA LYS A 156 15.13 1.88 22.86
C LYS A 156 14.89 3.02 23.85
N ILE A 157 15.96 3.39 24.55
CA ILE A 157 16.03 4.58 25.39
C ILE A 157 17.23 5.37 24.90
N ASP A 158 17.03 6.64 24.53
CA ASP A 158 18.11 7.52 24.09
C ASP A 158 18.97 8.00 25.26
N ALA A 159 20.04 8.75 24.95
CA ALA A 159 20.98 9.26 25.95
C ALA A 159 20.35 10.22 26.98
N VAL A 160 19.16 10.79 26.70
CA VAL A 160 18.43 11.70 27.58
C VAL A 160 17.19 11.05 28.21
N GLY A 161 17.07 9.72 28.14
CA GLY A 161 16.01 8.96 28.79
C GLY A 161 14.68 8.91 28.04
N ARG A 162 14.60 9.42 26.81
CA ARG A 162 13.38 9.35 25.99
C ARG A 162 13.24 7.97 25.37
N LYS A 163 12.00 7.46 25.35
CA LYS A 163 11.66 6.21 24.66
C LYS A 163 11.72 6.45 23.14
N THR A 164 12.64 5.76 22.47
CA THR A 164 12.74 5.70 21.02
C THR A 164 12.54 4.25 20.57
N HIS A 165 12.76 3.99 19.28
CA HIS A 165 12.80 2.63 18.78
C HIS A 165 13.83 2.47 17.67
N GLY A 166 14.30 1.24 17.52
CA GLY A 166 15.06 0.79 16.38
C GLY A 166 14.29 -0.22 15.55
N TRP A 167 14.88 -0.61 14.42
CA TRP A 167 14.27 -1.51 13.46
C TRP A 167 15.14 -2.73 13.18
N THR A 168 14.51 -3.89 13.07
CA THR A 168 15.12 -5.13 12.55
C THR A 168 14.18 -5.74 11.53
N LEU A 169 14.68 -6.46 10.52
CA LEU A 169 13.77 -7.24 9.66
C LEU A 169 13.17 -8.39 10.47
N ARG A 170 11.88 -8.67 10.30
CA ARG A 170 11.30 -9.88 10.87
C ARG A 170 11.98 -11.11 10.26
N PRO A 171 12.22 -12.19 11.03
CA PRO A 171 12.91 -13.38 10.51
C PRO A 171 12.26 -13.95 9.24
N GLU A 172 10.93 -13.97 9.16
CA GLU A 172 10.19 -14.49 8.02
C GLU A 172 10.34 -13.60 6.78
N ALA A 173 10.39 -12.28 6.98
CA ALA A 173 10.65 -11.32 5.91
C ALA A 173 12.09 -11.45 5.41
N GLU A 174 13.08 -11.59 6.31
CA GLU A 174 14.47 -11.81 5.93
C GLU A 174 14.64 -13.10 5.11
N VAL A 175 14.05 -14.21 5.56
CA VAL A 175 14.08 -15.49 4.84
C VAL A 175 13.47 -15.35 3.45
N ALA A 176 12.30 -14.72 3.34
CA ALA A 176 11.64 -14.48 2.05
C ALA A 176 12.52 -13.65 1.12
N MET A 177 13.07 -12.53 1.60
CA MET A 177 13.93 -11.67 0.80
C MET A 177 15.22 -12.35 0.36
N ARG A 178 15.83 -13.20 1.20
CA ARG A 178 17.01 -14.01 0.83
C ARG A 178 16.69 -15.01 -0.27
N ARG A 179 15.56 -15.73 -0.18
CA ARG A 179 15.12 -16.68 -1.21
C ARG A 179 14.87 -16.00 -2.56
N LEU A 180 14.40 -14.76 -2.52
CA LEU A 180 14.20 -13.92 -3.71
C LEU A 180 15.47 -13.27 -4.25
N GLY A 181 16.62 -13.43 -3.57
CA GLY A 181 17.87 -12.76 -3.95
C GLY A 181 17.85 -11.24 -3.78
N LEU A 182 16.94 -10.72 -2.93
CA LEU A 182 16.75 -9.29 -2.71
C LEU A 182 17.75 -8.72 -1.69
N LEU A 183 18.18 -9.51 -0.71
CA LEU A 183 19.18 -9.08 0.27
C LEU A 183 20.59 -9.46 -0.18
N LYS A 184 21.50 -8.49 -0.09
CA LYS A 184 22.93 -8.72 -0.22
C LYS A 184 23.51 -9.27 1.09
N PRO A 185 24.60 -10.05 1.03
CA PRO A 185 25.34 -10.43 2.23
C PRO A 185 25.72 -9.20 3.06
N LYS A 186 25.66 -9.31 4.39
CA LYS A 186 26.12 -8.23 5.27
C LYS A 186 27.58 -7.94 4.97
N ARG A 187 27.92 -6.65 4.83
CA ARG A 187 29.32 -6.23 4.74
C ARG A 187 29.98 -6.53 6.09
N ALA A 188 31.08 -7.28 6.05
CA ALA A 188 31.89 -7.63 7.21
C ALA A 188 32.59 -6.39 7.80
#